data_AF-A0A6J2PAV9-F1
#
_entry.id   AF-A0A6J2PAV9-F1
#
_cell.length_a   1.000
_cell.length_b   1.000
_cell.length_c   1.000
_cell.angle_alpha   90.00
_cell.angle_beta   90.00
_cell.angle_gamma   90.00
#
_symmetry.space_group_name_H-M   'P 1'
#
loop_
_entity.id
_entity.type
_entity.pdbx_description
1 polymer ?
#
loop_
_entity_poly.entity_id
_entity_poly.type
_entity_poly.pdbx_seq_one_letter_code
_entity_poly.pdbx_strand_id
1 'polypeptide(L)'
;MCSPSMSTELELPFRPDSQLTEVMRLRVQSLQQRGQKRQEGEHLLLPNEAVYRLDFSKQSLRFSRWSVRLPQTGRLTITATSQLWTPDLTNLMTRQLLEPVGAFWRAAGDTIVQCYEADGHEFGERIADLATVRKVMYFLFAFADGCIPETVNCSIVFTVDS
;
A
#
# COMPACT_ATOMS: atom_id res chain seq x y z
N MET A 1 18.26 37.27 6.30
CA MET A 1 16.92 36.80 6.70
C MET A 1 16.54 35.69 5.73
N CYS A 2 16.54 34.43 6.17
CA CYS A 2 16.10 33.32 5.34
C CYS A 2 14.56 33.34 5.31
N SER A 3 13.98 33.45 4.12
CA SER A 3 12.52 33.32 3.94
C SER A 3 12.08 31.92 4.40
N PRO A 4 10.94 31.77 5.08
CA PRO A 4 10.40 30.45 5.36
C PRO A 4 9.99 29.83 4.02
N SER A 5 10.54 28.67 3.66
CA SER A 5 9.98 27.88 2.57
C SER A 5 8.56 27.47 2.97
N MET A 6 7.56 27.92 2.22
CA MET A 6 6.18 27.49 2.41
C MET A 6 6.04 26.09 1.82
N SER A 7 6.51 25.06 2.54
CA SER A 7 6.26 23.67 2.14
C SER A 7 4.76 23.41 2.16
N THR A 8 4.21 22.95 1.03
CA THR A 8 2.78 22.62 0.91
C THR A 8 2.59 21.13 1.18
N GLU A 9 1.66 20.77 2.06
CA GLU A 9 1.29 19.38 2.28
C GLU A 9 0.43 18.84 1.12
N LEU A 10 0.74 17.63 0.68
CA LEU A 10 0.02 16.88 -0.33
C LEU A 10 -0.41 15.54 0.28
N GLU A 11 -1.71 15.40 0.55
CA GLU A 11 -2.31 14.14 0.99
C GLU A 11 -2.76 13.32 -0.22
N LEU A 12 -2.26 12.10 -0.34
CA LEU A 12 -2.61 11.15 -1.39
C LEU A 12 -3.35 9.94 -0.80
N PRO A 13 -4.64 9.75 -1.13
CA PRO A 13 -5.40 8.59 -0.66
C PRO A 13 -5.03 7.34 -1.46
N PHE A 14 -4.93 6.20 -0.77
CA PHE A 14 -4.84 4.91 -1.43
C PHE A 14 -6.20 4.55 -2.02
N ARG A 15 -6.22 4.18 -3.31
CA ARG A 15 -7.45 3.84 -4.03
C ARG A 15 -7.52 2.33 -4.25
N PRO A 16 -8.63 1.66 -3.90
CA PRO A 16 -8.78 0.26 -4.20
C PRO A 16 -8.78 0.05 -5.73
N ASP A 17 -8.03 -0.94 -6.19
CA ASP A 17 -8.06 -1.41 -7.57
C ASP A 17 -8.85 -2.73 -7.65
N SER A 18 -10.17 -2.60 -7.66
CA SER A 18 -11.07 -3.77 -7.64
C SER A 18 -10.91 -4.65 -8.88
N GLN A 19 -10.59 -4.06 -10.03
CA GLN A 19 -10.38 -4.81 -11.26
C GLN A 19 -9.12 -5.67 -11.16
N LEU A 20 -7.98 -5.10 -10.77
CA LEU A 20 -6.75 -5.85 -10.62
C LEU A 20 -6.84 -6.87 -9.48
N THR A 21 -7.51 -6.52 -8.38
CA THR A 21 -7.83 -7.45 -7.30
C THR A 21 -8.59 -8.67 -7.84
N GLU A 22 -9.62 -8.47 -8.65
CA GLU A 22 -10.41 -9.56 -9.22
C GLU A 22 -9.60 -10.41 -10.19
N VAL A 23 -8.79 -9.79 -11.07
CA VAL A 23 -7.88 -10.51 -11.98
C VAL A 23 -6.94 -11.42 -11.18
N MET A 24 -6.36 -10.93 -10.08
CA MET A 24 -5.49 -11.73 -9.23
C MET A 24 -6.25 -12.84 -8.50
N ARG A 25 -7.51 -12.63 -8.07
CA ARG A 25 -8.35 -13.68 -7.48
C ARG A 25 -8.72 -14.77 -8.50
N LEU A 26 -9.08 -14.38 -9.71
CA LEU A 26 -9.38 -15.30 -10.81
C LEU A 26 -8.17 -16.16 -11.18
N ARG A 27 -6.96 -15.61 -11.07
CA ARG A 27 -5.71 -16.38 -11.25
C ARG A 27 -5.63 -17.54 -10.25
N VAL A 28 -5.93 -17.30 -8.97
CA VAL A 28 -5.96 -18.34 -7.94
C VAL A 28 -7.00 -19.40 -8.27
N GLN A 29 -8.23 -18.98 -8.58
CA GLN A 29 -9.32 -19.90 -8.93
C GLN A 29 -9.00 -20.75 -10.16
N SER A 30 -8.44 -20.14 -11.21
CA SER A 30 -8.09 -20.85 -12.44
C SER A 30 -7.01 -21.92 -12.20
N LEU A 31 -6.04 -21.66 -11.33
CA LEU A 31 -5.01 -22.65 -10.99
C LEU A 31 -5.64 -23.84 -10.25
N GLN A 32 -6.53 -23.57 -9.29
CA GLN A 32 -7.23 -24.60 -8.53
C GLN A 32 -8.14 -25.45 -9.42
N GLN A 33 -8.97 -24.83 -10.26
CA GLN A 33 -9.89 -25.52 -11.16
C GLN A 33 -9.17 -26.42 -12.18
N ARG A 34 -7.98 -26.00 -12.64
CA ARG A 34 -7.20 -26.74 -13.64
C ARG A 34 -6.18 -27.69 -13.02
N GLY A 35 -6.07 -27.77 -11.69
CA GLY A 35 -5.04 -28.56 -11.01
C GLY A 35 -3.61 -28.13 -11.35
N GLN A 36 -3.42 -26.87 -11.75
CA GLN A 36 -2.12 -26.33 -12.17
C GLN A 36 -1.37 -25.73 -10.99
N LYS A 37 -0.04 -25.85 -11.02
CA LYS A 37 0.83 -25.14 -10.07
C LYS A 37 1.03 -23.69 -10.53
N ARG A 38 1.14 -22.79 -9.55
CA ARG A 38 1.62 -21.42 -9.79
C ARG A 38 3.03 -21.43 -10.37
N GLN A 39 3.42 -20.34 -11.03
CA GLN A 39 4.81 -20.15 -11.45
C GLN A 39 5.70 -20.08 -10.20
N GLU A 40 6.95 -20.53 -10.33
CA GLU A 40 7.90 -20.50 -9.22
C GLU A 40 8.14 -19.07 -8.75
N GLY A 41 7.85 -18.79 -7.47
CA GLY A 41 7.97 -17.46 -6.88
C GLY A 41 6.79 -16.50 -7.17
N GLU A 42 5.74 -16.95 -7.86
CA GLU A 42 4.52 -16.15 -8.08
C GLU A 42 3.79 -15.88 -6.76
N HIS A 43 3.45 -14.62 -6.48
CA HIS A 43 2.57 -14.24 -5.39
C HIS A 43 1.12 -14.43 -5.81
N LEU A 44 0.39 -15.28 -5.07
CA LEU A 44 -1.04 -15.44 -5.23
C LEU A 44 -1.73 -14.60 -4.17
N LEU A 45 -2.69 -13.77 -4.59
CA LEU A 45 -3.41 -12.89 -3.68
C LEU A 45 -4.16 -13.71 -2.62
N LEU A 46 -3.92 -13.39 -1.35
CA LEU A 46 -4.62 -14.04 -0.24
C LEU A 46 -6.09 -13.60 -0.16
N PRO A 47 -6.98 -14.38 0.49
CA PRO A 47 -8.39 -14.00 0.64
C PRO A 47 -8.58 -12.63 1.28
N ASN A 48 -7.75 -12.32 2.27
CA ASN A 48 -7.78 -11.09 3.04
C ASN A 48 -6.88 -9.98 2.47
N GLU A 49 -6.30 -10.18 1.29
CA GLU A 49 -5.55 -9.15 0.56
C GLU A 49 -6.43 -8.49 -0.51
N ALA A 50 -6.17 -7.21 -0.76
CA ALA A 50 -6.69 -6.49 -1.92
C ALA A 50 -5.63 -5.56 -2.49
N VAL A 51 -5.73 -5.29 -3.79
CA VAL A 51 -4.80 -4.40 -4.48
C VAL A 51 -5.27 -2.96 -4.34
N TYR A 52 -4.35 -2.09 -3.96
CA TYR A 52 -4.54 -0.65 -3.92
C TYR A 52 -3.51 0.03 -4.82
N ARG A 53 -3.83 1.24 -5.25
CA ARG A 53 -2.90 2.10 -5.98
C ARG A 53 -2.79 3.47 -5.35
N LEU A 54 -1.65 4.09 -5.56
CA LEU A 54 -1.38 5.48 -5.24
C LEU A 54 -1.04 6.22 -6.54
N ASP A 55 -1.77 7.31 -6.80
CA ASP A 55 -1.59 8.16 -7.98
C ASP A 55 -0.80 9.42 -7.56
N PHE A 56 0.46 9.53 -7.97
CA PHE A 56 1.33 10.65 -7.65
C PHE A 56 1.08 11.84 -8.59
N SER A 57 0.50 12.92 -8.06
CA SER A 57 0.32 14.18 -8.80
C SER A 57 1.61 15.02 -8.91
N LYS A 58 2.59 14.73 -8.05
CA LYS A 58 3.93 15.33 -7.97
C LYS A 58 4.96 14.22 -7.72
N GLN A 59 6.20 14.41 -8.15
CA GLN A 59 7.27 13.39 -8.03
C GLN A 59 8.46 13.83 -7.16
N SER A 60 8.58 15.12 -6.85
CA SER A 60 9.49 15.62 -5.81
C SER A 60 8.72 15.69 -4.51
N LEU A 61 8.80 14.62 -3.72
CA LEU A 61 8.04 14.43 -2.50
C LEU A 61 9.00 14.15 -1.36
N ARG A 62 8.68 14.63 -0.17
CA ARG A 62 9.30 14.19 1.07
C ARG A 62 8.22 13.66 1.99
N PHE A 63 8.45 12.49 2.58
CA PHE A 63 7.45 11.89 3.45
C PHE A 63 7.27 12.75 4.72
N SER A 64 6.01 12.90 5.12
CA SER A 64 5.63 13.63 6.34
C SER A 64 5.03 12.67 7.34
N ARG A 65 3.89 12.05 7.00
CA ARG A 65 3.18 11.14 7.91
C ARG A 65 2.21 10.23 7.18
N TRP A 66 1.86 9.15 7.86
CA TRP A 66 0.68 8.35 7.53
C TRP A 66 -0.59 9.01 8.09
N SER A 67 -1.70 8.80 7.39
CA SER A 67 -3.03 9.21 7.82
C SER A 67 -3.94 7.99 7.70
N VAL A 68 -3.97 7.18 8.76
CA VAL A 68 -4.68 5.89 8.80
C VAL A 68 -5.79 5.95 9.84
N ARG A 69 -7.00 5.60 9.42
CA ARG A 69 -8.17 5.50 10.28
C ARG A 69 -8.71 4.07 10.25
N LEU A 70 -8.66 3.43 11.40
CA LEU A 70 -9.31 2.13 11.67
C LEU A 70 -10.47 2.37 12.66
N PRO A 71 -11.73 2.43 12.19
CA PRO A 71 -12.87 2.79 13.04
C PRO A 71 -13.21 1.73 14.09
N GLN A 72 -12.77 0.49 13.87
CA GLN A 72 -12.96 -0.64 14.76
C GLN A 72 -11.64 -1.37 15.00
N THR A 73 -11.65 -2.30 15.95
CA THR A 73 -10.52 -3.22 16.18
C THR A 73 -10.14 -3.93 14.88
N GLY A 74 -8.85 -4.01 14.62
CA GLY A 74 -8.34 -4.68 13.44
C GLY A 74 -6.91 -4.31 13.14
N ARG A 75 -6.33 -5.01 12.17
CA ARG A 75 -4.98 -4.79 11.66
C ARG A 75 -5.01 -4.62 10.15
N LEU A 76 -4.26 -3.63 9.68
CA LEU A 76 -3.99 -3.35 8.28
C LEU A 76 -2.48 -3.45 8.07
N THR A 77 -2.05 -4.30 7.15
CA THR A 77 -0.67 -4.34 6.66
C THR A 77 -0.64 -3.85 5.22
N ILE A 78 0.24 -2.92 4.92
CA ILE A 78 0.42 -2.31 3.60
C ILE A 78 1.79 -2.69 3.08
N THR A 79 1.83 -3.41 1.96
CA THR A 79 3.07 -3.83 1.30
C THR A 79 3.16 -3.17 -0.06
N ALA A 80 4.23 -2.42 -0.31
CA ALA A 80 4.50 -1.87 -1.63
C ALA A 80 4.93 -2.96 -2.60
N THR A 81 4.64 -2.73 -3.88
CA THR A 81 5.20 -3.53 -4.98
C THR A 81 6.28 -2.76 -5.71
N SER A 82 7.22 -3.48 -6.33
CA SER A 82 8.25 -2.89 -7.19
C SER A 82 7.63 -2.08 -8.32
N GLN A 83 8.12 -0.86 -8.54
CA GLN A 83 7.72 0.00 -9.66
C GLN A 83 8.02 -0.59 -11.06
N LEU A 84 8.80 -1.68 -11.12
CA LEU A 84 9.05 -2.42 -12.36
C LEU A 84 7.96 -3.45 -12.66
N TRP A 85 7.13 -3.82 -11.68
CA TRP A 85 5.98 -4.67 -11.93
C TRP A 85 4.95 -3.91 -12.75
N THR A 86 4.50 -4.54 -13.84
CA THR A 86 3.45 -4.02 -14.71
C THR A 86 2.33 -5.05 -14.71
N PRO A 87 1.22 -4.81 -13.99
CA PRO A 87 0.18 -5.82 -13.76
C PRO A 87 -0.43 -6.41 -15.05
N ASP A 88 -0.49 -5.62 -16.13
CA ASP A 88 -1.01 -6.07 -17.42
C ASP A 88 -0.08 -7.04 -18.17
N LEU A 89 1.20 -7.12 -17.79
CA LEU A 89 2.23 -7.87 -18.51
C LEU A 89 2.66 -9.15 -17.79
N THR A 90 2.70 -9.14 -16.46
CA THR A 90 3.24 -10.26 -15.68
C THR A 90 2.48 -10.47 -14.37
N ASN A 91 2.37 -11.72 -13.93
CA ASN A 91 1.94 -12.03 -12.56
C ASN A 91 2.90 -11.39 -11.54
N LEU A 92 2.37 -11.03 -10.37
CA LEU A 92 3.18 -10.50 -9.28
C LEU A 92 4.09 -11.61 -8.73
N MET A 93 5.36 -11.28 -8.50
CA MET A 93 6.33 -12.20 -7.88
C MET A 93 6.59 -11.80 -6.43
N THR A 94 6.81 -12.77 -5.53
CA THR A 94 7.08 -12.50 -4.11
C THR A 94 8.27 -11.56 -3.92
N ARG A 95 9.32 -11.69 -4.74
CA ARG A 95 10.50 -10.79 -4.71
C ARG A 95 10.20 -9.32 -5.09
N GLN A 96 9.03 -9.05 -5.67
CA GLN A 96 8.58 -7.70 -6.01
C GLN A 96 7.81 -7.05 -4.85
N LEU A 97 7.50 -7.78 -3.79
CA LEU A 97 6.99 -7.21 -2.54
C LEU A 97 8.16 -6.54 -1.82
N LEU A 98 7.97 -5.28 -1.44
CA LEU A 98 9.02 -4.45 -0.82
C LEU A 98 8.87 -4.43 0.69
N GLU A 99 10.01 -4.33 1.36
CA GLU A 99 10.14 -4.09 2.80
C GLU A 99 10.76 -2.70 3.05
N PRO A 100 10.56 -2.06 4.21
CA PRO A 100 9.63 -2.48 5.26
C PRO A 100 8.16 -2.31 4.83
N VAL A 101 7.27 -2.99 5.53
CA VAL A 101 5.81 -2.85 5.37
C VAL A 101 5.23 -1.84 6.37
N GLY A 102 4.13 -1.18 5.99
CA GLY A 102 3.35 -0.36 6.90
C GLY A 102 2.36 -1.21 7.69
N ALA A 103 2.60 -1.43 8.98
CA ALA A 103 1.67 -2.16 9.85
C ALA A 103 0.92 -1.19 10.79
N PHE A 104 -0.41 -1.20 10.70
CA PHE A 104 -1.30 -0.34 11.47
C PHE A 104 -2.34 -1.21 12.17
N TRP A 105 -2.59 -0.96 13.46
CA TRP A 105 -3.61 -1.72 14.18
C TRP A 105 -4.31 -0.87 15.22
N ARG A 106 -5.49 -1.34 15.64
CA ARG A 106 -6.24 -0.80 16.75
C ARG A 106 -6.68 -1.95 17.62
N ALA A 107 -6.26 -1.98 18.89
CA ALA A 107 -6.70 -3.01 19.82
C ALA A 107 -8.06 -2.64 20.44
N ALA A 108 -8.69 -3.61 21.10
CA ALA A 108 -9.94 -3.38 21.80
C ALA A 108 -9.72 -2.37 22.95
N GLY A 109 -10.53 -1.31 22.97
CA GLY A 109 -10.41 -0.24 23.97
C GLY A 109 -9.49 0.92 23.55
N ASP A 110 -8.69 0.76 22.50
CA ASP A 110 -7.86 1.85 22.00
C ASP A 110 -8.68 2.89 21.24
N THR A 111 -8.31 4.16 21.42
CA THR A 111 -8.88 5.29 20.68
C THR A 111 -8.00 5.74 19.51
N ILE A 112 -6.74 5.30 19.48
CA ILE A 112 -5.73 5.70 18.49
C ILE A 112 -5.22 4.49 17.71
N VAL A 113 -4.88 4.69 16.44
CA VAL A 113 -4.22 3.68 15.61
C VAL A 113 -2.76 3.60 16.02
N GLN A 114 -2.29 2.39 16.29
CA GLN A 114 -0.90 2.07 16.57
C GLN A 114 -0.18 1.68 15.27
N CYS A 115 1.13 1.92 15.20
CA CYS A 115 1.99 1.43 14.14
C CYS A 115 3.41 1.17 14.66
N TYR A 116 4.20 0.41 13.89
CA TYR A 116 5.66 0.37 14.09
C TYR A 116 6.26 1.65 13.50
N GLU A 117 6.56 2.64 14.35
CA GLU A 117 6.93 4.00 13.89
C GLU A 117 8.16 4.03 12.98
N ALA A 118 9.20 3.25 13.31
CA ALA A 118 10.44 3.19 12.53
C ALA A 118 10.19 2.62 11.13
N ASP A 119 9.59 1.44 11.05
CA ASP A 119 9.23 0.78 9.80
C ASP A 119 8.27 1.64 8.97
N GLY A 120 7.29 2.26 9.63
CA GLY A 120 6.34 3.17 8.99
C GLY A 120 7.01 4.41 8.39
N HIS A 121 8.00 4.99 9.08
CA HIS A 121 8.73 6.14 8.58
C HIS A 121 9.65 5.76 7.41
N GLU A 122 10.45 4.70 7.55
CA GLU A 122 11.30 4.20 6.46
C GLU A 122 10.47 3.81 5.23
N PHE A 123 9.32 3.16 5.44
CA PHE A 123 8.41 2.80 4.36
C PHE A 123 7.88 4.03 3.62
N GLY A 124 7.50 5.08 4.36
CA GLY A 124 7.02 6.34 3.80
C GLY A 124 8.08 7.05 2.94
N GLU A 125 9.31 7.17 3.44
CA GLU A 125 10.44 7.73 2.69
C GLU A 125 10.73 6.92 1.41
N ARG A 126 10.69 5.59 1.50
CA ARG A 126 10.87 4.72 0.34
C ARG A 126 9.78 4.92 -0.72
N ILE A 127 8.53 5.17 -0.32
CA ILE A 127 7.45 5.51 -1.27
C ILE A 127 7.73 6.86 -1.95
N ALA A 128 8.23 7.86 -1.22
CA ALA A 128 8.61 9.15 -1.79
C ALA A 128 9.70 8.99 -2.87
N ASP A 129 10.76 8.21 -2.58
CA ASP A 129 11.81 7.92 -3.55
C ASP A 129 11.25 7.21 -4.80
N LEU A 130 10.37 6.23 -4.60
CA LEU A 130 9.76 5.46 -5.70
C LEU A 130 8.76 6.27 -6.53
N ALA A 131 8.23 7.38 -6.02
CA ALA A 131 7.37 8.29 -6.78
C ALA A 131 8.11 8.95 -7.95
N THR A 132 9.45 9.05 -7.87
CA THR A 132 10.29 9.57 -8.96
C THR A 132 10.29 8.66 -10.19
N VAL A 133 10.03 7.37 -10.01
CA VAL A 133 10.13 6.35 -11.06
C VAL A 133 8.88 6.32 -11.95
N ARG A 134 7.67 6.31 -11.36
CA ARG A 134 6.38 6.28 -12.07
C ARG A 134 5.31 7.03 -11.29
N LYS A 135 4.32 7.55 -12.02
CA LYS A 135 3.18 8.28 -11.45
C LYS A 135 2.13 7.40 -10.77
N VAL A 136 2.18 6.08 -10.97
CA VAL A 136 1.25 5.13 -10.34
C VAL A 136 2.10 4.05 -9.69
N MET A 137 1.75 3.69 -8.46
CA MET A 137 2.38 2.60 -7.72
C MET A 137 1.30 1.72 -7.09
N TYR A 138 1.54 0.41 -7.10
CA TYR A 138 0.61 -0.59 -6.57
C TYR A 138 1.07 -1.12 -5.21
N PHE A 139 0.10 -1.48 -4.39
CA PHE A 139 0.25 -1.94 -3.02
C PHE A 139 -0.68 -3.13 -2.78
N LEU A 140 -0.28 -4.04 -1.91
CA LEU A 140 -1.16 -5.03 -1.32
C LEU A 140 -1.56 -4.54 0.07
N PHE A 141 -2.87 -4.45 0.30
CA PHE A 141 -3.44 -4.24 1.62
C PHE A 141 -3.91 -5.59 2.15
N ALA A 142 -3.35 -6.04 3.27
CA ALA A 142 -3.81 -7.22 3.99
C ALA A 142 -4.62 -6.78 5.22
N PHE A 143 -5.88 -7.20 5.27
CA PHE A 143 -6.80 -6.91 6.35
C PHE A 143 -6.86 -8.11 7.31
N ALA A 144 -6.65 -7.88 8.60
CA ALA A 144 -6.61 -8.93 9.62
C ALA A 144 -7.35 -8.50 10.89
N ASP A 145 -7.56 -9.44 11.80
CA ASP A 145 -8.12 -9.21 13.14
C ASP A 145 -9.48 -8.49 13.15
N GLY A 146 -10.32 -8.78 12.16
CA GLY A 146 -11.65 -8.17 12.01
C GLY A 146 -11.65 -6.81 11.30
N CYS A 147 -10.52 -6.40 10.71
CA CYS A 147 -10.44 -5.20 9.88
C CYS A 147 -11.34 -5.36 8.63
N ILE A 148 -12.30 -4.44 8.46
CA ILE A 148 -13.25 -4.44 7.33
C ILE A 148 -12.78 -3.42 6.29
N PRO A 149 -12.42 -3.83 5.05
CA PRO A 149 -11.84 -2.96 4.02
C PRO A 149 -12.64 -1.68 3.76
N GLU A 150 -13.98 -1.78 3.71
CA GLU A 150 -14.89 -0.69 3.36
C GLU A 150 -14.90 0.43 4.41
N THR A 151 -14.42 0.13 5.63
CA THR A 151 -14.41 1.06 6.76
C THR A 151 -13.05 1.74 6.96
N VAL A 152 -12.02 1.24 6.28
CA VAL A 152 -10.65 1.76 6.39
C VAL A 152 -10.50 2.99 5.51
N ASN A 153 -9.96 4.07 6.09
CA ASN A 153 -9.44 5.20 5.32
C ASN A 153 -7.92 5.27 5.52
N CYS A 154 -7.18 5.24 4.42
CA CYS A 154 -5.74 5.27 4.42
C CYS A 154 -5.24 6.23 3.36
N SER A 155 -4.43 7.19 3.78
CA SER A 155 -3.70 8.12 2.94
C SER A 155 -2.28 8.30 3.47
N ILE A 156 -1.41 8.81 2.60
CA ILE A 156 -0.05 9.20 2.92
C ILE A 156 0.11 10.69 2.63
N VAL A 157 0.78 11.40 3.53
CA VAL A 157 1.00 12.84 3.43
C VAL A 157 2.47 13.10 3.12
N PHE A 158 2.70 13.90 2.10
CA PHE A 158 4.01 14.38 1.70
C PHE A 158 4.10 15.90 1.84
N THR A 159 5.31 16.42 2.03
CA THR A 159 5.60 17.82 1.75
C THR A 159 6.16 17.93 0.34
N VAL A 160 5.74 18.97 -0.38
CA VAL A 160 6.23 19.28 -1.73
C VAL A 160 7.11 20.52 -1.63
N ASP A 161 8.35 20.42 -2.12
CA ASP A 161 9.22 21.58 -2.28
C ASP A 161 8.61 22.48 -3.37
N SER A 162 8.45 23.77 -3.04
CA SER A 162 7.91 24.79 -3.95
C SER A 162 8.95 25.27 -4.96
#